data_AF-A0A949MXR7-F1
#
_entry.id   AF-A0A949MXR7-F1
#
_cell.length_a   1.000
_cell.length_b   1.000
_cell.length_c   1.000
_cell.angle_alpha   90.00
_cell.angle_beta   90.00
_cell.angle_gamma   90.00
#
_symmetry.space_group_name_H-M   'P 1'
#
loop_
_entity.id
_entity.type
_entity.pdbx_description
1 polymer ?
#
loop_
_entity_poly.entity_id
_entity_poly.type
_entity_poly.pdbx_seq_one_letter_code
_entity_poly.pdbx_strand_id
1 'polypeptide(L)'
;MIGLIVNPVAGLGGAVGLKGTDGVVQKALDLGAVPRAEMRAMRTLRHLSCQISTCGGSMGTHAAEKAGASFRVLYEPSNPSTFQDTRQAARALAEEVDLLLFCGGDGTARDIISAVDIPVLGIPAGVKMYSACFALTPEGAAETALQYLDNGLKTYPCEVLDIDEDLYRKGKLSVKLFGYAKVPQHRNIQVSKLVCDGEHQKRDIAAFMGELINDDTTYILGAGTTTKAIGDHLGVDKTLLGVDILQGGRLFKKDCSEHEILNVLSSTRRVKLIVSVIGGQGFIFGRGNQQLSPEVIRTVGLDNIIVVATPDKLTSTPVLHVDTGDEELDRALQGDHLIVCGYRLAARKQVV
;
A
#
# COMPACT_ATOMS: atom_id res chain seq x y z
N MET A 1 12.21 6.72 -24.04
CA MET A 1 11.64 5.37 -24.02
C MET A 1 11.40 4.92 -22.59
N ILE A 2 10.32 4.16 -22.34
CA ILE A 2 9.97 3.65 -21.01
C ILE A 2 10.26 2.15 -20.93
N GLY A 3 10.90 1.74 -19.84
CA GLY A 3 11.04 0.35 -19.46
C GLY A 3 9.96 -0.09 -18.46
N LEU A 4 9.54 -1.35 -18.50
CA LEU A 4 8.65 -1.95 -17.51
C LEU A 4 9.23 -3.26 -16.96
N ILE A 5 9.22 -3.38 -15.62
CA ILE A 5 9.44 -4.65 -14.91
C ILE A 5 8.30 -4.88 -13.93
N VAL A 6 7.65 -6.03 -14.02
CA VAL A 6 6.61 -6.45 -13.07
C VAL A 6 7.19 -7.55 -12.19
N ASN A 7 7.13 -7.39 -10.86
CA ASN A 7 7.41 -8.50 -9.95
C ASN A 7 6.14 -9.36 -9.80
N PRO A 8 6.09 -10.59 -10.36
CA PRO A 8 4.86 -11.37 -10.44
C PRO A 8 4.27 -11.77 -9.09
N VAL A 9 5.11 -11.83 -8.05
CA VAL A 9 4.68 -12.25 -6.71
C VAL A 9 4.36 -11.07 -5.79
N ALA A 10 4.56 -9.82 -6.24
CA ALA A 10 4.33 -8.66 -5.39
C ALA A 10 2.84 -8.50 -5.04
N GLY A 11 2.59 -8.19 -3.76
CA GLY A 11 1.24 -7.98 -3.22
C GLY A 11 0.55 -9.22 -2.64
N LEU A 12 1.09 -10.43 -2.85
CA LEU A 12 0.46 -11.67 -2.35
C LEU A 12 0.30 -11.72 -0.83
N GLY A 13 1.31 -11.28 -0.08
CA GLY A 13 1.34 -11.46 1.38
C GLY A 13 0.48 -10.47 2.18
N GLY A 14 -0.04 -9.42 1.56
CA GLY A 14 -0.81 -8.38 2.25
C GLY A 14 -2.21 -8.84 2.62
N ALA A 15 -2.97 -9.34 1.64
CA ALA A 15 -4.38 -9.75 1.82
C ALA A 15 -4.55 -10.90 2.83
N VAL A 16 -3.58 -11.83 2.86
CA VAL A 16 -3.59 -13.00 3.75
C VAL A 16 -2.86 -12.78 5.07
N GLY A 17 -2.48 -11.54 5.40
CA GLY A 17 -1.86 -11.22 6.70
C GLY A 17 -0.45 -11.78 6.91
N LEU A 18 0.21 -12.29 5.85
CA LEU A 18 1.58 -12.83 5.92
C LEU A 18 2.65 -11.75 5.97
N LYS A 19 2.26 -10.47 5.84
CA LYS A 19 3.12 -9.30 6.06
C LYS A 19 4.40 -9.36 5.21
N GLY A 20 4.27 -9.77 3.94
CA GLY A 20 5.39 -9.97 3.01
C GLY A 20 5.24 -11.26 2.20
N THR A 21 6.02 -11.39 1.14
CA THR A 21 5.96 -12.54 0.22
C THR A 21 7.21 -13.40 0.25
N ASP A 22 8.29 -12.94 0.88
CA ASP A 22 9.58 -13.61 0.85
C ASP A 22 9.53 -14.94 1.62
N GLY A 23 9.79 -16.03 0.90
CA GLY A 23 9.76 -17.39 1.46
C GLY A 23 8.36 -17.93 1.81
N VAL A 24 7.29 -17.20 1.50
CA VAL A 24 5.90 -17.59 1.83
C VAL A 24 4.93 -17.53 0.64
N VAL A 25 5.45 -17.44 -0.58
CA VAL A 25 4.65 -17.35 -1.83
C VAL A 25 3.64 -18.50 -1.92
N GLN A 26 4.10 -19.75 -1.78
CA GLN A 26 3.21 -20.92 -1.87
C GLN A 26 2.12 -20.88 -0.81
N LYS A 27 2.49 -20.57 0.44
CA LYS A 27 1.54 -20.42 1.55
C LYS A 27 0.51 -19.32 1.28
N ALA A 28 0.91 -18.21 0.66
CA ALA A 28 -0.02 -17.14 0.30
C ALA A 28 -1.03 -17.60 -0.75
N LEU A 29 -0.57 -18.32 -1.77
CA LEU A 29 -1.43 -18.90 -2.81
C LEU A 29 -2.38 -19.95 -2.24
N ASP A 30 -1.91 -20.81 -1.34
CA ASP A 30 -2.73 -21.83 -0.66
C ASP A 30 -3.84 -21.17 0.21
N LEU A 31 -3.58 -19.96 0.71
CA LEU A 31 -4.55 -19.14 1.44
C LEU A 31 -5.45 -18.30 0.51
N GLY A 32 -5.37 -18.49 -0.80
CA GLY A 32 -6.22 -17.82 -1.79
C GLY A 32 -5.76 -16.42 -2.21
N ALA A 33 -4.52 -16.02 -1.89
CA ALA A 33 -4.01 -14.71 -2.31
C ALA A 33 -3.88 -14.62 -3.84
N VAL A 34 -4.34 -13.52 -4.42
CA VAL A 34 -4.21 -13.23 -5.86
C VAL A 34 -3.11 -12.18 -6.07
N PRO A 35 -2.14 -12.40 -6.98
CA PRO A 35 -1.13 -11.41 -7.29
C PRO A 35 -1.76 -10.13 -7.86
N ARG A 36 -1.39 -8.96 -7.32
CA ARG A 36 -1.95 -7.66 -7.76
C ARG A 36 -1.05 -6.93 -8.75
N ALA A 37 0.21 -7.31 -8.87
CA ALA A 37 1.21 -6.58 -9.65
C ALA A 37 0.85 -6.45 -11.14
N GLU A 38 0.41 -7.55 -11.77
CA GLU A 38 0.05 -7.54 -13.19
C GLU A 38 -1.11 -6.59 -13.48
N MET A 39 -2.18 -6.64 -12.67
CA MET A 39 -3.34 -5.76 -12.82
C MET A 39 -2.96 -4.28 -12.68
N ARG A 40 -2.08 -3.95 -11.71
CA ARG A 40 -1.66 -2.56 -11.46
C ARG A 40 -0.70 -2.05 -12.53
N ALA A 41 0.16 -2.91 -13.06
CA ALA A 41 0.96 -2.61 -14.24
C ALA A 41 0.06 -2.35 -15.45
N MET A 42 -0.94 -3.21 -15.69
CA MET A 42 -1.92 -3.04 -16.76
C MET A 42 -2.68 -1.71 -16.64
N ARG A 43 -3.16 -1.34 -15.44
CA ARG A 43 -3.81 -0.04 -15.20
C ARG A 43 -2.91 1.13 -15.58
N THR A 44 -1.64 1.08 -15.18
CA THR A 44 -0.65 2.10 -15.56
C THR A 44 -0.49 2.17 -17.09
N LEU A 45 -0.34 1.01 -17.75
CA LEU A 45 -0.10 0.91 -19.19
C LEU A 45 -1.28 1.40 -20.04
N ARG A 46 -2.53 1.25 -19.59
CA ARG A 46 -3.71 1.78 -20.30
C ARG A 46 -3.68 3.29 -20.46
N HIS A 47 -2.97 3.99 -19.58
CA HIS A 47 -2.79 5.43 -19.63
C HIS A 47 -1.44 5.86 -20.24
N LEU A 48 -0.62 4.91 -20.70
CA LEU A 48 0.65 5.17 -21.38
C LEU A 48 0.47 5.00 -22.90
N SER A 49 0.61 6.09 -23.64
CA SER A 49 0.45 6.12 -25.11
C SER A 49 1.74 5.87 -25.89
N CYS A 50 2.81 5.38 -25.25
CA CYS A 50 4.12 5.16 -25.87
C CYS A 50 4.47 3.67 -25.99
N GLN A 51 5.39 3.33 -26.88
CA GLN A 51 5.97 1.99 -26.94
C GLN A 51 6.82 1.70 -25.68
N ILE A 52 6.65 0.50 -25.12
CA ILE A 52 7.31 0.08 -23.87
C ILE A 52 8.34 -1.02 -24.14
N SER A 53 9.52 -0.91 -23.55
CA SER A 53 10.48 -2.02 -23.46
C SER A 53 10.21 -2.84 -22.20
N THR A 54 10.10 -4.16 -22.29
CA THR A 54 9.62 -5.00 -21.17
C THR A 54 10.24 -6.39 -21.14
N CYS A 55 9.85 -7.20 -20.16
CA CYS A 55 10.30 -8.58 -19.97
C CYS A 55 9.23 -9.60 -20.38
N GLY A 56 9.66 -10.80 -20.77
CA GLY A 56 8.79 -11.92 -21.12
C GLY A 56 7.87 -12.40 -19.99
N GLY A 57 6.74 -12.99 -20.38
CA GLY A 57 5.75 -13.58 -19.48
C GLY A 57 5.16 -12.62 -18.45
N SER A 58 5.03 -13.12 -17.21
CA SER A 58 4.44 -12.41 -16.06
C SER A 58 5.26 -11.23 -15.56
N MET A 59 6.52 -11.10 -16.00
CA MET A 59 7.36 -9.95 -15.65
C MET A 59 7.10 -8.71 -16.53
N GLY A 60 6.22 -8.80 -17.53
CA GLY A 60 5.96 -7.64 -18.39
C GLY A 60 4.90 -7.86 -19.46
N THR A 61 5.17 -8.76 -20.40
CA THR A 61 4.32 -8.96 -21.60
C THR A 61 2.85 -9.21 -21.27
N HIS A 62 2.52 -10.03 -20.26
CA HIS A 62 1.12 -10.29 -19.90
C HIS A 62 0.36 -9.00 -19.55
N ALA A 63 0.98 -8.08 -18.79
CA ALA A 63 0.35 -6.82 -18.43
C ALA A 63 0.21 -5.88 -19.65
N ALA A 64 1.20 -5.86 -20.53
CA ALA A 64 1.20 -5.05 -21.75
C ALA A 64 0.15 -5.52 -22.76
N GLU A 65 0.03 -6.84 -22.97
CA GLU A 65 -0.99 -7.45 -23.83
C GLU A 65 -2.40 -7.13 -23.33
N LYS A 66 -2.67 -7.32 -22.03
CA LYS A 66 -3.98 -7.01 -21.42
C LYS A 66 -4.33 -5.52 -21.45
N ALA A 67 -3.30 -4.65 -21.48
CA ALA A 67 -3.49 -3.21 -21.62
C ALA A 67 -3.67 -2.77 -23.08
N GLY A 68 -3.37 -3.63 -24.06
CA GLY A 68 -3.32 -3.26 -25.48
C GLY A 68 -2.14 -2.32 -25.81
N ALA A 69 -1.09 -2.32 -24.98
CA ALA A 69 0.08 -1.48 -25.18
C ALA A 69 1.01 -2.06 -26.26
N SER A 70 1.67 -1.20 -27.03
CA SER A 70 2.75 -1.63 -27.94
C SER A 70 4.04 -1.86 -27.14
N PHE A 71 4.69 -3.01 -27.33
CA PHE A 71 5.88 -3.35 -26.55
C PHE A 71 6.98 -4.07 -27.36
N ARG A 72 8.20 -4.05 -26.81
CA ARG A 72 9.36 -4.83 -27.24
C ARG A 72 9.91 -5.60 -26.04
N VAL A 73 10.21 -6.88 -26.23
CA VAL A 73 10.83 -7.70 -25.18
C VAL A 73 12.34 -7.57 -25.23
N LEU A 74 12.97 -7.23 -24.11
CA LEU A 74 14.43 -7.09 -23.97
C LEU A 74 15.06 -8.14 -23.04
N TYR A 75 14.24 -8.87 -22.27
CA TYR A 75 14.71 -9.89 -21.36
C TYR A 75 13.69 -11.02 -21.21
N GLU A 76 14.16 -12.27 -21.26
CA GLU A 76 13.36 -13.46 -21.02
C GLU A 76 13.70 -14.04 -19.64
N PRO A 77 12.77 -13.98 -18.66
CA PRO A 77 13.05 -14.47 -17.32
C PRO A 77 12.92 -15.99 -17.21
N SER A 78 13.50 -16.53 -16.14
CA SER A 78 13.19 -17.88 -15.68
C SER A 78 11.73 -18.02 -15.23
N ASN A 79 11.20 -19.25 -15.24
CA ASN A 79 9.85 -19.56 -14.78
C ASN A 79 9.89 -20.71 -13.75
N PRO A 80 9.62 -20.45 -12.46
CA PRO A 80 9.24 -19.16 -11.86
C PRO A 80 10.41 -18.16 -11.80
N SER A 81 10.12 -16.87 -11.97
CA SER A 81 11.11 -15.79 -11.93
C SER A 81 11.60 -15.53 -10.50
N THR A 82 12.82 -15.01 -10.37
CA THR A 82 13.48 -14.70 -9.10
C THR A 82 13.93 -13.24 -9.02
N PHE A 83 14.39 -12.82 -7.84
CA PHE A 83 15.05 -11.52 -7.65
C PHE A 83 16.32 -11.33 -8.52
N GLN A 84 16.94 -12.43 -8.99
CA GLN A 84 18.04 -12.32 -9.95
C GLN A 84 17.53 -11.91 -11.34
N ASP A 85 16.37 -12.42 -11.77
CA ASP A 85 15.71 -12.02 -13.01
C ASP A 85 15.35 -10.54 -12.97
N THR A 86 14.83 -10.01 -11.85
CA THR A 86 14.57 -8.57 -11.66
C THR A 86 15.83 -7.73 -11.90
N ARG A 87 16.99 -8.17 -11.38
CA ARG A 87 18.26 -7.43 -11.52
C ARG A 87 18.84 -7.52 -12.92
N GLN A 88 18.71 -8.66 -13.57
CA GLN A 88 19.17 -8.84 -14.96
C GLN A 88 18.28 -8.08 -15.94
N ALA A 89 16.96 -8.15 -15.76
CA ALA A 89 15.99 -7.34 -16.49
C ALA A 89 16.31 -5.85 -16.36
N ALA A 90 16.53 -5.35 -15.13
CA ALA A 90 16.86 -3.94 -14.91
C ALA A 90 18.08 -3.49 -15.74
N ARG A 91 19.14 -4.31 -15.78
CA ARG A 91 20.34 -4.03 -16.59
C ARG A 91 20.04 -4.02 -18.08
N ALA A 92 19.34 -5.04 -18.58
CA ALA A 92 18.99 -5.14 -20.00
C ALA A 92 18.12 -3.97 -20.47
N LEU A 93 17.15 -3.53 -19.64
CA LEU A 93 16.30 -2.40 -19.98
C LEU A 93 17.05 -1.06 -19.87
N ALA A 94 17.94 -0.89 -18.88
CA ALA A 94 18.61 0.38 -18.63
C ALA A 94 19.50 0.88 -19.77
N GLU A 95 19.92 0.01 -20.68
CA GLU A 95 20.68 0.38 -21.87
C GLU A 95 19.82 1.05 -22.94
N GLU A 96 18.50 0.83 -22.93
CA GLU A 96 17.58 1.30 -23.98
C GLU A 96 16.52 2.30 -23.49
N VAL A 97 16.39 2.56 -22.18
CA VAL A 97 15.28 3.35 -21.62
C VAL A 97 15.74 4.56 -20.82
N ASP A 98 14.97 5.64 -20.89
CA ASP A 98 15.23 6.89 -20.15
C ASP A 98 14.60 6.88 -18.75
N LEU A 99 13.56 6.04 -18.57
CA LEU A 99 12.84 5.85 -17.32
C LEU A 99 12.43 4.39 -17.19
N LEU A 100 12.72 3.80 -16.04
CA LEU A 100 12.32 2.43 -15.71
C LEU A 100 11.15 2.43 -14.73
N LEU A 101 9.98 1.99 -15.21
CA LEU A 101 8.84 1.70 -14.36
C LEU A 101 8.97 0.29 -13.79
N PHE A 102 8.65 0.14 -12.50
CA PHE A 102 8.60 -1.17 -11.88
C PHE A 102 7.37 -1.36 -11.02
N CYS A 103 6.67 -2.49 -11.16
CA CYS A 103 5.51 -2.83 -10.35
C CYS A 103 5.92 -3.81 -9.24
N GLY A 104 5.92 -3.34 -7.99
CA GLY A 104 6.47 -4.09 -6.87
C GLY A 104 6.30 -3.43 -5.51
N GLY A 105 7.08 -3.91 -4.53
CA GLY A 105 7.21 -3.30 -3.20
C GLY A 105 8.65 -2.86 -2.93
N ASP A 106 8.96 -2.46 -1.69
CA ASP A 106 10.29 -1.96 -1.30
C ASP A 106 11.44 -2.94 -1.67
N GLY A 107 11.23 -4.26 -1.56
CA GLY A 107 12.22 -5.26 -1.98
C GLY A 107 12.54 -5.22 -3.47
N THR A 108 11.55 -4.99 -4.33
CA THR A 108 11.75 -4.82 -5.78
C THR A 108 12.49 -3.52 -6.09
N ALA A 109 12.17 -2.44 -5.37
CA ALA A 109 12.90 -1.18 -5.49
C ALA A 109 14.39 -1.39 -5.17
N ARG A 110 14.68 -2.07 -4.05
CA ARG A 110 16.04 -2.45 -3.62
C ARG A 110 16.78 -3.24 -4.70
N ASP A 111 16.16 -4.27 -5.26
CA ASP A 111 16.77 -5.09 -6.31
C ASP A 111 17.17 -4.23 -7.51
N ILE A 112 16.25 -3.36 -7.97
CA ILE A 112 16.49 -2.49 -9.14
C ILE A 112 17.64 -1.51 -8.90
N ILE A 113 17.60 -0.76 -7.79
CA ILE A 113 18.65 0.25 -7.53
C ILE A 113 20.01 -0.38 -7.20
N SER A 114 20.04 -1.66 -6.81
CA SER A 114 21.29 -2.41 -6.67
C SER A 114 21.91 -2.81 -8.01
N ALA A 115 21.13 -2.77 -9.09
CA ALA A 115 21.52 -3.23 -10.42
C ALA A 115 21.82 -2.09 -11.39
N VAL A 116 21.12 -0.95 -11.27
CA VAL A 116 21.19 0.17 -12.21
C VAL A 116 21.09 1.54 -11.52
N ASP A 117 21.65 2.58 -12.16
CA ASP A 117 21.61 3.98 -11.69
C ASP A 117 20.94 4.91 -12.72
N ILE A 118 19.77 4.49 -13.21
CA ILE A 118 18.90 5.28 -14.11
C ILE A 118 17.67 5.79 -13.35
N PRO A 119 16.92 6.77 -13.90
CA PRO A 119 15.64 7.18 -13.35
C PRO A 119 14.67 6.00 -13.24
N VAL A 120 14.04 5.86 -12.06
CA VAL A 120 13.06 4.81 -11.76
C VAL A 120 11.79 5.40 -11.17
N LEU A 121 10.65 4.74 -11.41
CA LEU A 121 9.38 5.06 -10.78
C LEU A 121 8.61 3.78 -10.45
N GLY A 122 8.28 3.62 -9.18
CA GLY A 122 7.56 2.45 -8.67
C GLY A 122 6.05 2.58 -8.86
N ILE A 123 5.44 1.54 -9.43
CA ILE A 123 4.00 1.31 -9.42
C ILE A 123 3.68 0.51 -8.15
N PRO A 124 2.80 1.03 -7.26
CA PRO A 124 2.42 0.33 -6.03
C PRO A 124 1.87 -1.05 -6.34
N ALA A 125 2.40 -2.12 -5.73
CA ALA A 125 1.81 -3.47 -5.84
C ALA A 125 1.46 -4.11 -4.48
N GLY A 126 1.92 -3.56 -3.35
CA GLY A 126 1.86 -4.23 -2.05
C GLY A 126 1.65 -3.31 -0.84
N VAL A 127 1.64 -3.92 0.36
CA VAL A 127 1.43 -3.24 1.66
C VAL A 127 2.65 -2.51 2.22
N LYS A 128 3.86 -2.79 1.70
CA LYS A 128 5.14 -2.28 2.21
C LYS A 128 5.75 -1.33 1.21
N MET A 129 5.32 -0.08 1.30
CA MET A 129 5.88 0.98 0.48
C MET A 129 6.26 2.12 1.41
N TYR A 130 7.45 2.00 1.97
CA TYR A 130 8.05 3.01 2.84
C TYR A 130 8.97 3.93 2.03
N SER A 131 9.56 3.40 0.95
CA SER A 131 10.43 4.15 0.04
C SER A 131 9.70 5.28 -0.67
N ALA A 132 10.38 6.39 -0.89
CA ALA A 132 9.86 7.57 -1.56
C ALA A 132 9.94 7.49 -3.10
N CYS A 133 9.96 6.27 -3.66
CA CYS A 133 10.14 6.02 -5.09
C CYS A 133 8.87 5.52 -5.79
N PHE A 134 7.73 5.49 -5.10
CA PHE A 134 6.47 4.99 -5.65
C PHE A 134 5.52 6.12 -6.00
N ALA A 135 4.75 5.95 -7.07
CA ALA A 135 3.59 6.79 -7.34
C ALA A 135 2.48 6.56 -6.30
N LEU A 136 1.56 7.51 -6.17
CA LEU A 136 0.36 7.41 -5.33
C LEU A 136 -0.60 6.35 -5.87
N THR A 137 -0.81 6.34 -7.20
CA THR A 137 -1.70 5.40 -7.89
C THR A 137 -1.05 4.91 -9.20
N PRO A 138 -1.53 3.80 -9.80
CA PRO A 138 -1.11 3.35 -11.13
C PRO A 138 -1.27 4.45 -12.20
N GLU A 139 -2.39 5.17 -12.17
CA GLU A 139 -2.69 6.27 -13.09
C GLU A 139 -1.73 7.44 -12.86
N GLY A 140 -1.42 7.74 -11.59
CA GLY A 140 -0.44 8.75 -11.23
C GLY A 140 0.97 8.39 -11.68
N ALA A 141 1.31 7.10 -11.74
CA ALA A 141 2.57 6.62 -12.31
C ALA A 141 2.64 6.89 -13.83
N ALA A 142 1.55 6.61 -14.55
CA ALA A 142 1.46 6.88 -15.98
C ALA A 142 1.57 8.39 -16.29
N GLU A 143 0.81 9.23 -15.58
CA GLU A 143 0.87 10.70 -15.74
C GLU A 143 2.29 11.22 -15.49
N THR A 144 2.94 10.76 -14.42
CA THR A 144 4.32 11.15 -14.08
C THR A 144 5.30 10.73 -15.15
N ALA A 145 5.15 9.51 -15.69
CA ALA A 145 6.06 8.98 -16.70
C ALA A 145 5.91 9.69 -18.06
N LEU A 146 4.69 10.01 -18.48
CA LEU A 146 4.45 10.81 -19.68
C LEU A 146 5.03 12.22 -19.54
N GLN A 147 4.76 12.90 -18.42
CA GLN A 147 5.33 14.24 -18.19
C GLN A 147 6.86 14.21 -18.14
N TYR A 148 7.47 13.15 -17.60
CA TYR A 148 8.92 13.00 -17.61
C TYR A 148 9.46 12.91 -19.05
N LEU A 149 8.83 12.12 -19.92
CA LEU A 149 9.24 12.00 -21.32
C LEU A 149 8.99 13.28 -22.13
N ASP A 150 7.82 13.90 -21.96
CA ASP A 150 7.39 15.03 -22.80
C ASP A 150 8.05 16.35 -22.36
N ASN A 151 8.15 16.58 -21.04
CA ASN A 151 8.55 17.87 -20.47
C ASN A 151 9.91 17.81 -19.76
N GLY A 152 10.57 16.65 -19.68
CA GLY A 152 11.88 16.50 -19.04
C GLY A 152 11.87 16.83 -17.56
N LEU A 153 10.90 16.28 -16.80
CA LEU A 153 10.84 16.48 -15.35
C LEU A 153 12.19 16.19 -14.69
N LYS A 154 12.63 17.08 -13.80
CA LYS A 154 13.88 16.88 -13.04
C LYS A 154 13.74 15.67 -12.13
N THR A 155 14.80 14.89 -12.01
CA THR A 155 14.87 13.78 -11.05
C THR A 155 15.55 14.23 -9.75
N TYR A 156 15.13 13.67 -8.62
CA TYR A 156 15.76 13.88 -7.32
C TYR A 156 16.13 12.55 -6.66
N PRO A 157 17.15 12.52 -5.80
CA PRO A 157 17.47 11.34 -5.00
C PRO A 157 16.38 11.14 -3.95
N CYS A 158 15.68 10.02 -4.03
CA CYS A 158 14.65 9.60 -3.08
C CYS A 158 15.12 8.36 -2.32
N GLU A 159 14.82 8.32 -1.02
CA GLU A 159 15.21 7.22 -0.14
C GLU A 159 14.53 5.92 -0.54
N VAL A 160 15.32 4.87 -0.70
CA VAL A 160 14.86 3.47 -0.76
C VAL A 160 15.19 2.81 0.55
N LEU A 161 14.16 2.29 1.21
CA LEU A 161 14.22 1.77 2.56
C LEU A 161 14.14 0.25 2.54
N ASP A 162 14.98 -0.40 3.35
CA ASP A 162 14.96 -1.84 3.58
C ASP A 162 14.28 -2.12 4.92
N ILE A 163 13.39 -3.12 4.90
CA ILE A 163 12.61 -3.53 6.06
C ILE A 163 13.00 -4.95 6.39
N ASP A 164 13.39 -5.15 7.64
CA ASP A 164 13.62 -6.50 8.16
C ASP A 164 12.28 -7.24 8.25
N GLU A 165 12.02 -8.14 7.31
CA GLU A 165 10.76 -8.86 7.21
C GLU A 165 10.49 -9.74 8.44
N ASP A 166 11.53 -10.33 9.02
CA ASP A 166 11.39 -11.22 10.17
C ASP A 166 11.00 -10.45 11.43
N LEU A 167 11.61 -9.27 11.65
CA LEU A 167 11.20 -8.35 12.70
C LEU A 167 9.78 -7.82 12.46
N TYR A 168 9.44 -7.51 11.20
CA TYR A 168 8.12 -7.01 10.82
C TYR A 168 7.02 -8.06 11.10
N ARG A 169 7.27 -9.33 10.78
CA ARG A 169 6.37 -10.46 11.10
C ARG A 169 6.17 -10.61 12.62
N LYS A 170 7.21 -10.34 13.41
CA LYS A 170 7.16 -10.27 14.88
C LYS A 170 6.54 -8.98 15.43
N GLY A 171 5.97 -8.13 14.57
CA GLY A 171 5.31 -6.88 14.97
C GLY A 171 6.26 -5.72 15.30
N LYS A 172 7.57 -5.86 15.02
CA LYS A 172 8.59 -4.83 15.24
C LYS A 172 8.94 -4.15 13.94
N LEU A 173 8.75 -2.83 13.86
CA LEU A 173 9.14 -2.05 12.71
C LEU A 173 10.63 -1.69 12.81
N SER A 174 11.45 -2.24 11.92
CA SER A 174 12.88 -1.90 11.75
C SER A 174 13.09 -1.50 10.30
N VAL A 175 13.33 -0.21 10.07
CA VAL A 175 13.50 0.38 8.74
C VAL A 175 14.91 0.96 8.68
N LYS A 176 15.68 0.57 7.66
CA LYS A 176 17.04 1.07 7.42
C LYS A 176 17.12 1.67 6.03
N LEU A 177 17.86 2.75 5.88
CA LEU A 177 18.17 3.30 4.56
C LEU A 177 19.04 2.29 3.79
N PHE A 178 18.57 1.86 2.62
CA PHE A 178 19.35 1.00 1.73
C PHE A 178 20.18 1.83 0.75
N GLY A 179 19.57 2.86 0.17
CA GLY A 179 20.20 3.70 -0.84
C GLY A 179 19.24 4.75 -1.37
N TYR A 180 19.60 5.32 -2.52
CA TYR A 180 18.82 6.38 -3.16
C TYR A 180 18.49 5.98 -4.59
N ALA A 181 17.26 6.30 -5.01
CA ALA A 181 16.77 6.18 -6.37
C ALA A 181 16.66 7.56 -7.02
N LYS A 182 17.00 7.70 -8.30
CA LYS A 182 16.65 8.90 -9.08
C LYS A 182 15.18 8.79 -9.47
N VAL A 183 14.32 9.65 -8.94
CA VAL A 183 12.88 9.60 -9.17
C VAL A 183 12.42 10.93 -9.79
N PRO A 184 11.60 10.94 -10.85
CA PRO A 184 11.05 12.18 -11.42
C PRO A 184 10.38 13.03 -10.33
N GLN A 185 10.44 14.35 -10.39
CA GLN A 185 9.75 15.20 -9.41
C GLN A 185 8.31 15.45 -9.85
N HIS A 186 7.35 14.84 -9.16
CA HIS A 186 5.94 15.04 -9.47
C HIS A 186 5.07 14.96 -8.21
N ARG A 187 3.93 15.66 -8.21
CA ARG A 187 2.97 15.68 -7.09
C ARG A 187 2.37 14.31 -6.79
N ASN A 188 2.33 13.41 -7.78
CA ASN A 188 1.78 12.07 -7.65
C ASN A 188 2.78 11.06 -7.06
N ILE A 189 3.86 11.53 -6.42
CA ILE A 189 4.89 10.66 -5.87
C ILE A 189 4.79 10.66 -4.36
N GLN A 190 4.83 9.46 -3.82
CA GLN A 190 4.73 9.20 -2.40
C GLN A 190 5.95 9.76 -1.66
N VAL A 191 5.70 10.49 -0.58
CA VAL A 191 6.72 10.90 0.38
C VAL A 191 7.02 9.76 1.36
N SER A 192 8.27 9.67 1.85
CA SER A 192 8.69 8.68 2.85
C SER A 192 7.78 8.70 4.09
N LYS A 193 7.57 7.54 4.71
CA LYS A 193 6.66 7.40 5.85
C LYS A 193 7.27 8.06 7.10
N LEU A 194 6.68 9.17 7.55
CA LEU A 194 7.05 9.85 8.78
C LEU A 194 6.51 9.11 10.01
N VAL A 195 7.40 8.75 10.94
CA VAL A 195 7.03 8.29 12.28
C VAL A 195 6.89 9.54 13.17
N CYS A 196 5.67 10.03 13.36
CA CYS A 196 5.41 11.15 14.26
C CYS A 196 5.24 10.65 15.70
N ASP A 197 5.95 11.28 16.63
CA ASP A 197 5.76 11.11 18.07
C ASP A 197 4.60 12.02 18.51
N GLY A 198 3.53 11.41 19.05
CA GLY A 198 2.25 12.07 19.28
C GLY A 198 1.43 11.33 20.33
N GLU A 199 2.11 10.83 21.36
CA GLU A 199 1.54 9.94 22.38
C GLU A 199 0.37 10.59 23.14
N HIS A 200 0.42 11.89 23.42
CA HIS A 200 -0.69 12.59 24.07
C HIS A 200 -1.95 12.62 23.20
N GLN A 201 -1.82 13.00 21.93
CA GLN A 201 -2.96 13.08 21.01
C GLN A 201 -3.55 11.69 20.71
N LYS A 202 -2.72 10.63 20.67
CA LYS A 202 -3.20 9.26 20.55
C LYS A 202 -4.04 8.84 21.77
N ARG A 203 -3.67 9.25 22.98
CA ARG A 203 -4.45 8.96 24.20
C ARG A 203 -5.81 9.64 24.18
N ASP A 204 -5.88 10.88 23.70
CA ASP A 204 -7.16 11.61 23.61
C ASP A 204 -8.13 10.95 22.63
N ILE A 205 -7.62 10.53 21.47
CA ILE A 205 -8.38 9.72 20.51
C ILE A 205 -8.81 8.41 21.17
N ALA A 206 -7.90 7.71 21.84
CA ALA A 206 -8.19 6.43 22.48
C ALA A 206 -9.27 6.54 23.56
N ALA A 207 -9.23 7.58 24.40
CA ALA A 207 -10.23 7.85 25.42
C ALA A 207 -11.61 8.08 24.82
N PHE A 208 -11.70 8.91 23.77
CA PHE A 208 -12.96 9.16 23.10
C PHE A 208 -13.51 7.92 22.39
N MET A 209 -12.64 7.14 21.74
CA MET A 209 -13.06 5.89 21.11
C MET A 209 -13.51 4.85 22.15
N GLY A 210 -12.89 4.83 23.33
CA GLY A 210 -13.32 4.00 24.46
C GLY A 210 -14.74 4.29 24.92
N GLU A 211 -15.18 5.56 24.90
CA GLU A 211 -16.57 5.97 25.22
C GLU A 211 -17.58 5.55 24.15
N LEU A 212 -17.15 5.47 22.88
CA LEU A 212 -18.03 5.12 21.75
C LEU A 212 -18.21 3.62 21.57
N ILE A 213 -17.23 2.83 22.03
CA ILE A 213 -17.26 1.38 21.94
C ILE A 213 -18.30 0.84 22.92
N ASN A 214 -19.12 -0.08 22.43
CA ASN A 214 -20.25 -0.66 23.16
C ASN A 214 -20.33 -2.17 22.94
N ASP A 215 -21.07 -2.84 23.82
CA ASP A 215 -21.14 -4.30 23.91
C ASP A 215 -21.85 -4.95 22.71
N ASP A 216 -22.78 -4.23 22.07
CA ASP A 216 -23.62 -4.74 20.99
C ASP A 216 -23.01 -4.58 19.59
N THR A 217 -21.78 -4.09 19.48
CA THR A 217 -21.14 -3.78 18.19
C THR A 217 -19.81 -4.52 18.06
N THR A 218 -19.58 -5.11 16.89
CA THR A 218 -18.28 -5.64 16.48
C THR A 218 -17.41 -4.51 15.92
N TYR A 219 -16.19 -4.37 16.38
CA TYR A 219 -15.24 -3.36 15.90
C TYR A 219 -14.07 -4.02 15.19
N ILE A 220 -13.83 -3.63 13.94
CA ILE A 220 -12.62 -4.00 13.21
C ILE A 220 -11.60 -2.88 13.42
N LEU A 221 -10.50 -3.18 14.10
CA LEU A 221 -9.41 -2.23 14.33
C LEU A 221 -8.29 -2.47 13.32
N GLY A 222 -8.07 -1.51 12.43
CA GLY A 222 -6.99 -1.53 11.45
C GLY A 222 -5.59 -1.48 12.08
N ALA A 223 -4.56 -1.66 11.25
CA ALA A 223 -3.17 -1.55 11.66
C ALA A 223 -2.78 -0.08 11.98
N GLY A 224 -1.80 0.10 12.86
CA GLY A 224 -1.20 1.41 13.16
C GLY A 224 -1.04 1.71 14.65
N THR A 225 -0.20 2.69 14.95
CA THR A 225 0.06 3.13 16.34
C THR A 225 -1.15 3.82 16.97
N THR A 226 -1.95 4.54 16.19
CA THR A 226 -3.16 5.21 16.68
C THR A 226 -4.26 4.20 17.04
N THR A 227 -4.47 3.16 16.22
CA THR A 227 -5.42 2.08 16.55
C THR A 227 -4.89 1.18 17.67
N LYS A 228 -3.58 0.99 17.78
CA LYS A 228 -2.96 0.34 18.93
C LYS A 228 -3.23 1.10 20.23
N ALA A 229 -3.12 2.42 20.24
CA ALA A 229 -3.43 3.22 21.43
C ALA A 229 -4.89 3.05 21.88
N ILE A 230 -5.84 2.89 20.94
CA ILE A 230 -7.24 2.54 21.25
C ILE A 230 -7.31 1.17 21.93
N GLY A 231 -6.64 0.16 21.38
CA GLY A 231 -6.58 -1.17 21.99
C GLY A 231 -5.97 -1.17 23.39
N ASP A 232 -4.85 -0.46 23.56
CA ASP A 232 -4.15 -0.33 24.85
C ASP A 232 -5.05 0.35 25.91
N HIS A 233 -5.84 1.36 25.52
CA HIS A 233 -6.80 2.03 26.40
C HIS A 233 -7.95 1.11 26.84
N LEU A 234 -8.40 0.21 25.96
CA LEU A 234 -9.41 -0.80 26.26
C LEU A 234 -8.84 -2.00 27.04
N GLY A 235 -7.54 -2.02 27.31
CA GLY A 235 -6.87 -3.15 27.96
C GLY A 235 -6.76 -4.40 27.08
N VAL A 236 -6.81 -4.25 25.75
CA VAL A 236 -6.65 -5.36 24.80
C VAL A 236 -5.29 -5.32 24.10
N ASP A 237 -4.68 -6.49 23.94
CA ASP A 237 -3.39 -6.65 23.27
C ASP A 237 -3.54 -6.58 21.73
N LYS A 238 -3.64 -5.36 21.21
CA LYS A 238 -3.76 -5.05 19.78
C LYS A 238 -2.44 -5.26 19.03
N THR A 239 -2.52 -5.98 17.90
CA THR A 239 -1.45 -6.14 16.92
C THR A 239 -1.14 -4.83 16.21
N LEU A 240 0.10 -4.34 16.29
CA LEU A 240 0.49 -3.06 15.68
C LEU A 240 0.34 -3.05 14.14
N LEU A 241 0.78 -4.13 13.48
CA LEU A 241 0.86 -4.23 12.02
C LEU A 241 -0.20 -5.19 11.44
N GLY A 242 -1.29 -5.39 12.18
CA GLY A 242 -2.35 -6.34 11.85
C GLY A 242 -3.74 -5.74 12.07
N VAL A 243 -4.76 -6.43 11.56
CA VAL A 243 -6.16 -6.08 11.77
C VAL A 243 -6.72 -7.00 12.85
N ASP A 244 -7.30 -6.44 13.91
CA ASP A 244 -7.91 -7.24 14.97
C ASP A 244 -9.40 -6.93 15.05
N ILE A 245 -10.17 -7.88 15.58
CA ILE A 245 -11.62 -7.75 15.75
C ILE A 245 -11.93 -7.75 17.24
N LEU A 246 -12.69 -6.75 17.67
CA LEU A 246 -13.26 -6.67 19.01
C LEU A 246 -14.76 -6.96 18.98
N GLN A 247 -15.27 -7.62 20.02
CA GLN A 247 -16.70 -7.71 20.32
C GLN A 247 -16.91 -7.22 21.75
N GLY A 248 -17.74 -6.19 21.90
CA GLY A 248 -17.98 -5.54 23.18
C GLY A 248 -16.72 -5.10 23.92
N GLY A 249 -15.84 -4.40 23.21
CA GLY A 249 -14.58 -3.89 23.74
C GLY A 249 -13.52 -4.96 24.07
N ARG A 250 -13.83 -6.25 23.93
CA ARG A 250 -12.88 -7.35 24.18
C ARG A 250 -12.33 -7.91 22.88
N LEU A 251 -11.08 -8.38 22.93
CA LEU A 251 -10.43 -9.02 21.79
C LEU A 251 -11.14 -10.32 21.44
N PHE A 252 -11.72 -10.38 20.23
CA PHE A 252 -12.40 -11.55 19.70
C PHE A 252 -11.49 -12.35 18.77
N LYS A 253 -10.82 -11.67 17.84
CA LYS A 253 -9.79 -12.26 16.99
C LYS A 253 -8.61 -11.31 16.80
N LYS A 254 -7.43 -11.89 16.66
CA LYS A 254 -6.15 -11.17 16.52
C LYS A 254 -5.50 -11.50 15.18
N ASP A 255 -4.90 -10.48 14.56
CA ASP A 255 -4.11 -10.50 13.32
C ASP A 255 -4.83 -11.21 12.17
N CYS A 256 -6.09 -10.82 11.96
CA CYS A 256 -7.01 -11.46 11.04
C CYS A 256 -6.59 -11.26 9.57
N SER A 257 -6.74 -12.33 8.80
CA SER A 257 -6.78 -12.28 7.34
C SER A 257 -8.12 -11.75 6.81
N GLU A 258 -8.17 -11.38 5.54
CA GLU A 258 -9.41 -10.98 4.85
C GLU A 258 -10.54 -12.00 5.04
N HIS A 259 -10.25 -13.29 4.81
CA HIS A 259 -11.25 -14.35 4.91
C HIS A 259 -11.84 -14.47 6.32
N GLU A 260 -10.99 -14.32 7.35
CA GLU A 260 -11.47 -14.32 8.72
C GLU A 260 -12.34 -13.12 9.06
N ILE A 261 -12.02 -11.95 8.50
CA ILE A 261 -12.84 -10.74 8.67
C ILE A 261 -14.21 -10.97 8.03
N LEU A 262 -14.27 -11.43 6.78
CA LEU A 262 -15.51 -11.72 6.06
C LEU A 262 -16.37 -12.77 6.78
N ASN A 263 -15.75 -13.83 7.31
CA ASN A 263 -16.46 -14.85 8.08
C ASN A 263 -17.13 -14.26 9.33
N VAL A 264 -16.47 -13.35 10.06
CA VAL A 264 -17.08 -12.68 11.21
C VAL A 264 -18.19 -11.72 10.77
N LEU A 265 -17.98 -11.00 9.67
CA LEU A 265 -18.98 -10.08 9.12
C LEU A 265 -20.28 -10.82 8.72
N SER A 266 -20.18 -12.05 8.20
CA SER A 266 -21.35 -12.85 7.77
C SER A 266 -22.37 -13.13 8.88
N SER A 267 -21.93 -13.12 10.15
CA SER A 267 -22.75 -13.43 11.32
C SER A 267 -22.99 -12.20 12.23
N THR A 268 -22.50 -11.03 11.82
CA THR A 268 -22.56 -9.80 12.62
C THR A 268 -23.65 -8.87 12.11
N ARG A 269 -24.47 -8.33 13.02
CA ARG A 269 -25.50 -7.32 12.67
C ARG A 269 -25.01 -5.88 12.72
N ARG A 270 -24.14 -5.54 13.67
CA ARG A 270 -23.62 -4.18 13.87
C ARG A 270 -22.11 -4.23 13.84
N VAL A 271 -21.53 -3.55 12.86
CA VAL A 271 -20.09 -3.48 12.69
C VAL A 271 -19.64 -2.04 12.49
N LYS A 272 -18.47 -1.71 13.03
CA LYS A 272 -17.76 -0.47 12.74
C LYS A 272 -16.30 -0.77 12.40
N LEU A 273 -15.76 -0.08 11.40
CA LEU A 273 -14.37 -0.20 10.98
C LEU A 273 -13.60 1.04 11.44
N ILE A 274 -12.63 0.86 12.31
CA ILE A 274 -11.78 1.94 12.82
C ILE A 274 -10.42 1.82 12.14
N VAL A 275 -10.05 2.81 11.33
CA VAL A 275 -8.80 2.83 10.56
C VAL A 275 -8.02 4.10 10.82
N SER A 276 -6.68 3.98 10.85
CA SER A 276 -5.80 5.14 11.00
C SER A 276 -5.28 5.61 9.64
N VAL A 277 -5.13 6.93 9.49
CA VAL A 277 -4.34 7.50 8.38
C VAL A 277 -2.87 7.09 8.52
N ILE A 278 -2.26 6.71 7.40
CA ILE A 278 -0.83 6.41 7.29
C ILE A 278 -0.04 7.73 7.25
N GLY A 279 0.82 7.95 8.25
CA GLY A 279 1.61 9.17 8.39
C GLY A 279 2.53 9.43 7.20
N GLY A 280 2.65 10.70 6.78
CA GLY A 280 3.44 11.16 5.64
C GLY A 280 2.84 10.88 4.25
N GLN A 281 1.97 9.87 4.12
CA GLN A 281 1.42 9.46 2.82
C GLN A 281 -0.06 9.78 2.64
N GLY A 282 -0.83 9.95 3.73
CA GLY A 282 -2.25 10.32 3.66
C GLY A 282 -3.21 9.20 3.27
N PHE A 283 -2.76 7.96 3.09
CA PHE A 283 -3.64 6.85 2.73
C PHE A 283 -4.49 6.37 3.91
N ILE A 284 -5.77 6.09 3.63
CA ILE A 284 -6.72 5.44 4.56
C ILE A 284 -6.79 3.93 4.27
N PHE A 285 -6.85 3.54 3.00
CA PHE A 285 -6.98 2.15 2.55
C PHE A 285 -5.93 1.79 1.48
N GLY A 286 -5.68 0.49 1.32
CA GLY A 286 -4.84 -0.08 0.27
C GLY A 286 -3.38 -0.27 0.65
N ARG A 287 -2.84 0.68 1.42
CA ARG A 287 -1.45 0.66 1.89
C ARG A 287 -1.40 0.21 3.34
N GLY A 288 -0.56 -0.78 3.65
CA GLY A 288 -0.39 -1.28 5.01
C GLY A 288 -1.60 -1.99 5.66
N ASN A 289 -2.76 -2.09 4.99
CA ASN A 289 -3.98 -2.70 5.52
C ASN A 289 -4.79 -3.48 4.46
N GLN A 290 -4.12 -4.21 3.56
CA GLN A 290 -4.77 -4.95 2.46
C GLN A 290 -5.74 -6.05 2.90
N GLN A 291 -5.75 -6.44 4.18
CA GLN A 291 -6.79 -7.31 4.75
C GLN A 291 -8.18 -6.64 4.71
N LEU A 292 -8.23 -5.31 4.63
CA LEU A 292 -9.45 -4.52 4.42
C LEU A 292 -9.71 -4.39 2.91
N SER A 293 -10.10 -5.49 2.30
CA SER A 293 -10.38 -5.56 0.86
C SER A 293 -11.64 -4.77 0.47
N PRO A 294 -11.88 -4.56 -0.85
CA PRO A 294 -13.12 -3.96 -1.31
C PRO A 294 -14.38 -4.68 -0.82
N GLU A 295 -14.33 -6.01 -0.72
CA GLU A 295 -15.44 -6.81 -0.21
C GLU A 295 -15.70 -6.54 1.28
N VAL A 296 -14.63 -6.49 2.10
CA VAL A 296 -14.73 -6.14 3.52
C VAL A 296 -15.31 -4.74 3.71
N ILE A 297 -14.80 -3.75 2.98
CA ILE A 297 -15.23 -2.35 3.09
C ILE A 297 -16.71 -2.21 2.70
N ARG A 298 -17.14 -2.84 1.59
CA ARG A 298 -18.54 -2.82 1.16
C ARG A 298 -19.46 -3.51 2.17
N THR A 299 -19.01 -4.64 2.74
CA THR A 299 -19.80 -5.40 3.74
C THR A 299 -19.96 -4.62 5.04
N VAL A 300 -18.93 -3.87 5.46
CA VAL A 300 -19.03 -2.96 6.62
C VAL A 300 -19.97 -1.79 6.31
N GLY A 301 -19.93 -1.25 5.10
CA GLY A 301 -20.68 -0.06 4.68
C GLY A 301 -19.93 1.23 5.02
N LEU A 302 -19.97 2.20 4.10
CA LEU A 302 -19.17 3.43 4.18
C LEU A 302 -19.50 4.29 5.42
N ASP A 303 -20.77 4.34 5.82
CA ASP A 303 -21.24 5.09 6.99
C ASP A 303 -20.70 4.52 8.32
N ASN A 304 -20.19 3.29 8.32
CA ASN A 304 -19.67 2.61 9.50
C ASN A 304 -18.14 2.71 9.62
N ILE A 305 -17.49 3.49 8.75
CA ILE A 305 -16.04 3.71 8.76
C ILE A 305 -15.73 4.92 9.64
N ILE A 306 -14.88 4.70 10.65
CA ILE A 306 -14.36 5.74 11.52
C ILE A 306 -12.86 5.88 11.24
N VAL A 307 -12.50 7.02 10.65
CA VAL A 307 -11.09 7.34 10.40
C VAL A 307 -10.53 8.11 11.59
N VAL A 308 -9.40 7.65 12.11
CA VAL A 308 -8.66 8.28 13.22
C VAL A 308 -7.28 8.77 12.75
N ALA A 309 -6.87 9.95 13.19
CA ALA A 309 -5.52 10.45 12.88
C ALA A 309 -5.11 11.52 13.89
N THR A 310 -3.84 11.53 14.29
CA THR A 310 -3.34 12.64 15.13
C THR A 310 -3.34 13.96 14.34
N PRO A 311 -3.46 15.11 15.00
CA PRO A 311 -3.39 16.42 14.34
C PRO A 311 -2.13 16.60 13.49
N ASP A 312 -0.98 16.07 13.93
CA ASP A 312 0.28 16.15 13.18
C ASP A 312 0.23 15.39 11.86
N LYS A 313 -0.43 14.22 11.84
CA LYS A 313 -0.67 13.48 10.60
C LYS A 313 -1.56 14.30 9.66
N LEU A 314 -2.63 14.88 10.20
CA LEU A 314 -3.57 15.67 9.39
C LEU A 314 -2.96 16.96 8.85
N THR A 315 -2.04 17.60 9.58
CA THR A 315 -1.32 18.79 9.10
C THR A 315 -0.35 18.43 7.97
N SER A 316 0.34 17.29 8.09
CA SER A 316 1.27 16.81 7.05
C SER A 316 0.58 16.18 5.84
N THR A 317 -0.71 15.85 5.93
CA THR A 317 -1.52 15.27 4.84
C THR A 317 -2.68 16.22 4.50
N PRO A 318 -2.47 17.22 3.62
CA PRO A 318 -3.51 18.20 3.29
C PRO A 318 -4.75 17.53 2.68
N VAL A 319 -4.54 16.54 1.82
CA VAL A 319 -5.54 15.61 1.28
C VAL A 319 -5.26 14.19 1.77
N LEU A 320 -6.29 13.36 1.76
CA LEU A 320 -6.21 11.93 2.07
C LEU A 320 -6.44 11.11 0.80
N HIS A 321 -5.91 9.89 0.78
CA HIS A 321 -5.94 9.02 -0.40
C HIS A 321 -6.56 7.67 -0.08
N VAL A 322 -7.17 7.05 -1.10
CA VAL A 322 -7.65 5.68 -1.06
C VAL A 322 -7.15 4.91 -2.29
N ASP A 323 -6.83 3.63 -2.08
CA ASP A 323 -6.35 2.73 -3.13
C ASP A 323 -6.77 1.30 -2.78
N THR A 324 -8.08 1.08 -2.73
CA THR A 324 -8.66 -0.22 -2.37
C THR A 324 -8.35 -1.30 -3.40
N GLY A 325 -7.95 -0.90 -4.61
CA GLY A 325 -7.75 -1.75 -5.77
C GLY A 325 -9.02 -1.91 -6.62
N ASP A 326 -10.10 -1.24 -6.25
CA ASP A 326 -11.39 -1.21 -6.93
C ASP A 326 -11.78 0.25 -7.21
N GLU A 327 -11.82 0.63 -8.49
CA GLU A 327 -12.05 2.02 -8.90
C GLU A 327 -13.43 2.56 -8.52
N GLU A 328 -14.45 1.71 -8.47
CA GLU A 328 -15.80 2.13 -8.12
C GLU A 328 -15.88 2.44 -6.62
N LEU A 329 -15.25 1.59 -5.81
CA LEU A 329 -15.14 1.82 -4.37
C LEU A 329 -14.26 3.04 -4.06
N ASP A 330 -13.13 3.20 -4.77
CA ASP A 330 -12.25 4.36 -4.62
C ASP A 330 -13.03 5.66 -4.92
N ARG A 331 -13.83 5.70 -5.99
CA ARG A 331 -14.74 6.84 -6.28
C ARG A 331 -15.80 7.05 -5.21
N ALA A 332 -16.39 5.99 -4.67
CA ALA A 332 -17.41 6.09 -3.63
C ALA A 332 -16.85 6.62 -2.30
N LEU A 333 -15.55 6.43 -2.05
CA LEU A 333 -14.83 6.93 -0.88
C LEU A 333 -14.32 8.37 -1.06
N GLN A 334 -14.40 8.98 -2.25
CA GLN A 334 -13.99 10.37 -2.45
C GLN A 334 -14.95 11.36 -1.78
N GLY A 335 -14.44 12.56 -1.49
CA GLY A 335 -15.21 13.66 -0.92
C GLY A 335 -14.78 14.03 0.49
N ASP A 336 -15.64 14.72 1.22
CA ASP A 336 -15.33 15.23 2.55
C ASP A 336 -15.63 14.20 3.64
N HIS A 337 -14.61 13.81 4.39
CA HIS A 337 -14.72 12.90 5.52
C HIS A 337 -14.39 13.59 6.84
N LEU A 338 -15.10 13.19 7.91
CA LEU A 338 -14.79 13.59 9.27
C LEU A 338 -13.77 12.65 9.87
N ILE A 339 -12.62 13.18 10.27
CA ILE A 339 -11.52 12.43 10.86
C ILE A 339 -11.43 12.75 12.34
N VAL A 340 -11.57 11.73 13.19
CA VAL A 340 -11.42 11.88 14.63
C VAL A 340 -9.94 12.14 14.94
N CYS A 341 -9.66 13.29 15.55
CA CYS A 341 -8.29 13.77 15.76
C CYS A 341 -7.95 14.18 17.18
N GLY A 342 -8.86 13.96 18.12
CA GLY A 342 -8.67 14.19 19.54
C GLY A 342 -9.92 13.81 20.32
N TYR A 343 -9.95 14.17 21.61
CA TYR A 343 -11.10 13.91 22.45
C TYR A 343 -12.28 14.80 22.02
N ARG A 344 -13.35 14.18 21.50
CA ARG A 344 -14.52 14.88 20.92
C ARG A 344 -14.15 15.93 19.86
N LEU A 345 -13.03 15.71 19.18
CA LEU A 345 -12.52 16.60 18.13
C LEU A 345 -12.47 15.84 16.81
N ALA A 346 -13.03 16.45 15.77
CA ALA A 346 -12.94 15.96 14.40
C ALA A 346 -12.53 17.08 13.45
N ALA A 347 -11.73 16.72 12.45
CA ALA A 347 -11.36 17.61 11.36
C ALA A 347 -11.95 17.09 10.05
N ARG A 348 -12.45 18.00 9.20
CA ARG A 348 -12.89 17.64 7.86
C ARG A 348 -11.67 17.56 6.95
N LYS A 349 -11.57 16.48 6.17
CA LYS A 349 -10.53 16.28 5.17
C LYS A 349 -11.11 15.75 3.88
N GLN A 350 -10.58 16.27 2.78
CA GLN A 350 -10.90 15.77 1.46
C GLN A 350 -10.15 14.46 1.21
N VAL A 351 -10.87 13.43 0.79
CA VAL A 351 -10.35 12.18 0.25
C VAL A 351 -10.41 12.26 -1.27
N VAL A 352 -9.29 11.98 -1.93
CA VAL A 352 -9.12 12.02 -3.39
C VAL A 352 -8.66 10.69 -3.96
#